data_AF-A0A8K0VHM8-F1
#
_entry.id   AF-A0A8K0VHM8-F1
#
_cell.length_a   1.000
_cell.length_b   1.000
_cell.length_c   1.000
_cell.angle_alpha   90.00
_cell.angle_beta   90.00
_cell.angle_gamma   90.00
#
_symmetry.space_group_name_H-M   'P 1'
#
loop_
_entity.id
_entity.type
_entity.pdbx_description
1 polymer ?
#
loop_
_entity_poly.entity_id
_entity_poly.type
_entity_poly.pdbx_seq_one_letter_code
_entity_poly.pdbx_strand_id
1 'polypeptide(L)'
;MSQEQKRPAPRLSKRTGIDDQFLFNGELPSASAAQKMSLAGERQTTRPEDIGYYLLGIFNISMSMRYGEGEKAVIRLQREILEEYYDLHICMGRFYCAKIRSDNGVLASHPRFFKNCSDFKS
;
A
#
# COMPACT_ATOMS: atom_id res chain seq x y z
N MET A 1 -24.54 31.49 2.66
CA MET A 1 -25.20 30.17 2.76
C MET A 1 -24.13 29.13 3.01
N SER A 2 -23.89 28.85 4.28
CA SER A 2 -22.90 27.89 4.76
C SER A 2 -23.40 26.47 4.47
N GLN A 3 -22.73 25.74 3.57
CA GLN A 3 -22.90 24.30 3.47
C GLN A 3 -21.75 23.68 4.26
N GLU A 4 -22.10 23.17 5.43
CA GLU A 4 -21.23 22.44 6.32
C GLU A 4 -20.84 21.12 5.64
N GLN A 5 -19.58 21.02 5.20
CA GLN A 5 -18.99 19.80 4.68
C GLN A 5 -18.96 18.75 5.82
N LYS A 6 -20.06 18.02 6.00
CA LYS A 6 -20.24 16.97 7.01
C LYS A 6 -19.02 16.05 7.04
N ARG A 7 -18.22 16.11 8.11
CA ARG A 7 -17.12 15.17 8.40
C ARG A 7 -17.68 13.76 8.61
N PRO A 8 -17.46 12.79 7.70
CA PRO A 8 -17.75 11.38 7.93
C PRO A 8 -16.54 10.62 8.54
N ALA A 9 -15.44 11.36 8.81
CA ALA A 9 -14.06 10.90 8.92
C ALA A 9 -13.80 9.68 9.84
N PRO A 10 -14.21 9.69 11.13
CA PRO A 10 -13.75 8.65 12.06
C PRO A 10 -14.29 7.27 11.73
N ARG A 11 -15.40 7.16 10.97
CA ARG A 11 -15.97 5.86 10.58
C ARG A 11 -15.28 5.26 9.36
N LEU A 12 -14.83 6.11 8.43
CA LEU A 12 -14.15 5.65 7.23
C LEU A 12 -12.72 5.24 7.56
N SER A 13 -11.95 6.10 8.23
CA SER A 13 -10.58 5.77 8.65
C SER A 13 -10.54 4.48 9.48
N LYS A 14 -11.46 4.35 10.46
CA LYS A 14 -11.55 3.14 11.28
C LYS A 14 -11.91 1.87 10.51
N ARG A 15 -12.63 1.98 9.38
CA ARG A 15 -13.06 0.82 8.58
C ARG A 15 -12.08 0.50 7.45
N THR A 16 -11.34 1.47 6.95
CA THR A 16 -10.41 1.30 5.83
C THR A 16 -8.95 1.18 6.26
N GLY A 17 -8.62 1.57 7.50
CA GLY A 17 -7.23 1.68 7.97
C GLY A 17 -6.45 2.82 7.33
N ILE A 18 -7.11 3.71 6.58
CA ILE A 18 -6.50 4.85 5.92
C ILE A 18 -6.57 6.04 6.87
N ASP A 19 -5.43 6.70 7.12
CA ASP A 19 -5.39 7.90 7.95
C ASP A 19 -6.23 9.04 7.35
N ASP A 20 -6.86 9.84 8.22
CA ASP A 20 -7.70 10.97 7.83
C ASP A 20 -6.92 11.99 6.96
N GLN A 21 -5.60 12.12 7.16
CA GLN A 21 -4.74 13.00 6.35
C GLN A 21 -4.73 12.57 4.87
N PHE A 22 -4.77 11.28 4.58
CA PHE A 22 -4.81 10.78 3.20
C PHE A 22 -6.21 10.91 2.58
N LEU A 23 -7.26 10.85 3.39
CA LEU A 23 -8.65 10.93 2.92
C LEU A 23 -9.08 12.37 2.61
N PHE A 24 -8.59 13.36 3.37
CA PHE A 24 -9.08 14.74 3.29
C PHE A 24 -8.03 15.76 2.85
N ASN A 25 -6.76 15.57 3.19
CA ASN A 25 -5.73 16.56 2.83
C ASN A 25 -5.11 16.29 1.46
N GLY A 26 -5.42 15.16 0.82
CA GLY A 26 -4.85 14.80 -0.47
C GLY A 26 -3.36 14.50 -0.40
N GLU A 27 -2.82 14.19 0.79
CA GLU A 27 -1.40 13.92 1.03
C GLU A 27 -0.96 12.50 0.63
N LEU A 28 -1.83 11.76 -0.07
CA LEU A 28 -1.52 10.41 -0.57
C LEU A 28 -0.27 10.40 -1.50
N PRO A 29 -0.06 11.36 -2.42
CA PRO A 29 1.13 11.37 -3.27
C PRO A 29 2.44 11.46 -2.47
N SER A 30 2.45 12.25 -1.39
CA SER A 30 3.59 12.42 -0.48
C SER A 30 3.81 11.26 0.50
N ALA A 31 2.88 10.32 0.61
CA ALA A 31 3.04 9.15 1.46
C ALA A 31 4.16 8.23 0.92
N SER A 32 4.92 7.63 1.83
CA SER A 32 5.97 6.67 1.46
C SER A 32 5.37 5.42 0.81
N ALA A 33 6.17 4.67 0.04
CA ALA A 33 5.69 3.42 -0.55
C ALA A 33 5.21 2.41 0.52
N ALA A 34 5.85 2.37 1.68
CA ALA A 34 5.42 1.53 2.80
C ALA A 34 4.03 1.92 3.35
N GLN A 35 3.76 3.22 3.49
CA GLN A 35 2.44 3.72 3.91
C GLN A 35 1.36 3.40 2.87
N LYS A 36 1.64 3.63 1.58
CA LYS A 36 0.72 3.28 0.49
C LYS A 36 0.41 1.78 0.44
N MET A 37 1.41 0.93 0.71
CA MET A 37 1.22 -0.53 0.81
C MET A 37 0.39 -0.94 2.03
N SER A 38 0.50 -0.22 3.15
CA SER A 38 -0.31 -0.48 4.35
C SER A 38 -1.81 -0.39 4.08
N LEU A 39 -2.23 0.43 3.11
CA LEU A 39 -3.64 0.58 2.70
C LEU A 39 -4.24 -0.69 2.09
N ALA A 40 -3.39 -1.59 1.60
CA ALA A 40 -3.78 -2.91 1.13
C ALA A 40 -3.50 -4.02 2.16
N GLY A 41 -2.96 -3.69 3.34
CA GLY A 41 -2.55 -4.67 4.34
C GLY A 41 -3.69 -5.48 4.96
N GLU A 42 -4.88 -4.90 5.10
CA GLU A 42 -6.09 -5.58 5.58
C GLU A 42 -7.02 -6.05 4.46
N ARG A 43 -6.74 -5.70 3.20
CA ARG A 43 -7.63 -6.01 2.09
C ARG A 43 -7.54 -7.49 1.72
N GLN A 44 -8.71 -8.08 1.49
CA GLN A 44 -8.83 -9.41 0.90
C GLN A 44 -9.40 -9.27 -0.51
N THR A 45 -8.69 -9.80 -1.48
CA THR A 45 -9.12 -9.88 -2.87
C THR A 45 -9.50 -11.32 -3.21
N THR A 46 -10.39 -11.51 -4.18
CA THR A 46 -10.78 -12.85 -4.64
C THR A 46 -9.61 -13.58 -5.27
N ARG A 47 -8.75 -12.86 -6.00
CA ARG A 47 -7.49 -13.40 -6.52
C ARG A 47 -6.30 -12.68 -5.93
N PRO A 48 -5.19 -13.39 -5.62
CA PRO A 48 -4.00 -12.78 -5.03
C PRO A 48 -3.37 -11.70 -5.92
N GLU A 49 -3.47 -11.81 -7.25
CA GLU A 49 -2.94 -10.81 -8.19
C GLU A 49 -3.73 -9.49 -8.19
N ASP A 50 -5.02 -9.51 -7.86
CA ASP A 50 -5.88 -8.31 -7.88
C ASP A 50 -5.37 -7.24 -6.90
N ILE A 51 -4.63 -7.64 -5.86
CA ILE A 51 -4.06 -6.72 -4.89
C ILE A 51 -2.92 -5.88 -5.49
N GLY A 52 -2.16 -6.46 -6.42
CA GLY A 52 -1.15 -5.73 -7.18
C GLY A 52 -1.80 -4.70 -8.08
N TYR A 53 -2.89 -5.08 -8.75
CA TYR A 53 -3.63 -4.19 -9.66
C TYR A 53 -4.35 -3.07 -8.93
N TYR A 54 -4.90 -3.34 -7.74
CA TYR A 54 -5.47 -2.30 -6.88
C TYR A 54 -4.45 -1.19 -6.55
N LEU A 55 -3.18 -1.55 -6.34
CA LEU A 55 -2.13 -0.62 -5.97
C LEU A 55 -1.56 0.16 -7.16
N LEU A 56 -1.75 -0.29 -8.40
CA LEU A 56 -1.24 0.41 -9.58
C LEU A 56 -1.73 1.86 -9.67
N GLY A 57 -3.01 2.09 -9.39
CA GLY A 57 -3.58 3.44 -9.40
C GLY A 57 -3.06 4.33 -8.26
N ILE A 58 -2.70 3.73 -7.12
CA ILE A 58 -2.13 4.47 -5.97
C ILE A 58 -0.69 4.88 -6.24
N PHE A 59 0.07 4.00 -6.89
CA PHE A 59 1.47 4.24 -7.24
C PHE A 59 1.63 4.91 -8.61
N ASN A 60 0.56 5.07 -9.40
CA ASN A 60 0.61 5.56 -10.77
C ASN A 60 1.63 4.82 -11.66
N ILE A 61 1.72 3.49 -11.51
CA ILE A 61 2.64 2.63 -12.25
C ILE A 61 1.89 1.89 -13.35
N SER A 62 2.54 1.72 -14.50
CA SER A 62 2.06 0.85 -15.58
C SER A 62 2.90 -0.43 -15.61
N MET A 63 2.25 -1.59 -15.43
CA MET A 63 2.90 -2.90 -15.57
C MET A 63 2.04 -3.85 -16.42
N SER A 64 2.67 -4.73 -17.18
CA SER A 64 1.95 -5.76 -17.93
C SER A 64 1.23 -6.74 -17.00
N MET A 65 -0.10 -6.85 -17.11
CA MET A 65 -0.92 -7.79 -16.35
C MET A 65 -0.63 -9.24 -16.79
N ARG A 66 -0.19 -10.09 -15.85
CA ARG A 66 -0.01 -11.53 -16.08
C ARG A 66 -0.91 -12.31 -15.15
N TYR A 67 -2.14 -12.57 -15.59
CA TYR A 67 -3.08 -13.39 -14.83
C TYR A 67 -2.51 -14.79 -14.55
N GLY A 68 -2.73 -15.29 -13.33
CA GLY A 68 -2.19 -16.58 -12.87
C GLY A 68 -0.82 -16.51 -12.18
N GLU A 69 -0.23 -15.33 -12.00
CA GLU A 69 1.04 -15.15 -11.27
C GLU A 69 0.89 -15.13 -9.74
N GLY A 70 -0.33 -14.92 -9.24
CA GLY A 70 -0.67 -14.86 -7.82
C GLY A 70 0.14 -13.84 -7.03
N GLU A 71 0.74 -14.24 -5.90
CA GLU A 71 1.53 -13.34 -5.04
C GLU A 71 2.75 -12.72 -5.75
N LYS A 72 3.19 -13.28 -6.88
CA LYS A 72 4.29 -12.70 -7.67
C LYS A 72 3.93 -11.33 -8.27
N ALA A 73 2.65 -11.01 -8.43
CA ALA A 73 2.21 -9.69 -8.90
C ALA A 73 2.66 -8.58 -7.94
N VAL A 74 2.59 -8.83 -6.63
CA VAL A 74 2.98 -7.88 -5.57
C VAL A 74 4.49 -7.66 -5.56
N ILE A 75 5.27 -8.72 -5.81
CA ILE A 75 6.73 -8.64 -5.90
C ILE A 75 7.14 -7.86 -7.15
N ARG A 76 6.46 -8.06 -8.28
CA ARG A 76 6.68 -7.27 -9.50
C ARG A 76 6.36 -5.81 -9.26
N LEU A 77 5.21 -5.50 -8.66
CA LEU A 77 4.86 -4.12 -8.30
C LEU A 77 5.97 -3.44 -7.47
N GLN A 78 6.51 -4.12 -6.47
CA GLN A 78 7.61 -3.55 -5.68
C GLN A 78 8.88 -3.31 -6.50
N ARG A 79 9.18 -4.15 -7.50
CA ARG A 79 10.28 -3.89 -8.43
C ARG A 79 10.04 -2.66 -9.28
N GLU A 80 8.84 -2.52 -9.85
CA GLU A 80 8.50 -1.32 -10.63
C GLU A 80 8.57 -0.05 -9.76
N ILE A 81 8.14 -0.11 -8.49
CA ILE A 81 8.28 1.02 -7.55
C ILE A 81 9.75 1.38 -7.33
N LEU A 82 10.62 0.37 -7.17
CA LEU A 82 12.05 0.59 -6.99
C LEU A 82 12.71 1.14 -8.25
N GLU A 83 12.26 0.73 -9.44
CA GLU A 83 12.79 1.20 -10.71
C GLU A 83 12.32 2.63 -11.06
N GLU A 84 11.03 2.92 -10.85
CA GLU A 84 10.43 4.22 -11.22
C GLU A 84 10.70 5.32 -10.19
N TYR A 85 10.61 5.00 -8.89
CA TYR A 85 10.68 6.00 -7.81
C TYR A 85 11.98 5.93 -6.99
N TYR A 86 12.83 4.91 -7.20
CA TYR A 86 14.01 4.63 -6.36
C TYR A 86 13.70 4.60 -4.85
N ASP A 87 12.45 4.30 -4.48
CA ASP A 87 11.97 4.39 -3.11
C ASP A 87 12.37 3.14 -2.32
N LEU A 88 13.52 3.18 -1.65
CA LEU A 88 14.02 2.12 -0.78
C LEU A 88 13.15 1.92 0.48
N HIS A 89 12.25 2.85 0.81
CA HIS A 89 11.37 2.72 1.97
C HIS A 89 10.40 1.55 1.81
N ILE A 90 10.13 1.07 0.59
CA ILE A 90 9.36 -0.16 0.37
C ILE A 90 10.06 -1.39 0.98
N CYS A 91 11.38 -1.46 0.85
CA CYS A 91 12.18 -2.54 1.44
C CYS A 91 12.27 -2.36 2.95
N MET A 92 12.49 -1.12 3.41
CA MET A 92 12.61 -0.81 4.84
C MET A 92 11.30 -1.05 5.58
N GLY A 93 10.16 -0.60 5.06
CA GLY A 93 8.85 -0.82 5.66
C GLY A 93 8.56 -2.30 5.93
N ARG A 94 8.99 -3.21 5.05
CA ARG A 94 8.91 -4.66 5.29
C ARG A 94 9.69 -5.06 6.53
N PHE A 95 10.97 -4.65 6.65
CA PHE A 95 11.80 -5.00 7.81
C PHE A 95 11.28 -4.39 9.11
N TYR A 96 10.77 -3.17 9.07
CA TYR A 96 10.30 -2.44 10.24
C TYR A 96 8.90 -2.91 10.72
N CYS A 97 7.96 -3.15 9.82
CA CYS A 97 6.56 -3.39 10.19
C CYS A 97 6.18 -4.87 10.26
N ALA A 98 6.83 -5.75 9.48
CA ALA A 98 6.36 -7.12 9.36
C ALA A 98 6.64 -7.95 10.62
N LYS A 99 7.72 -7.69 11.38
CA LYS A 99 8.26 -8.57 12.45
C LYS A 99 8.36 -10.08 12.10
N ILE A 100 8.06 -10.46 10.86
CA ILE A 100 7.91 -11.83 10.37
C ILE A 100 9.13 -12.15 9.51
N ARG A 101 9.91 -13.14 9.96
CA ARG A 101 11.09 -13.67 9.27
C ARG A 101 10.78 -14.73 8.20
N SER A 102 9.51 -15.07 7.94
CA SER A 102 9.16 -16.31 7.24
C SER A 102 9.22 -16.24 5.70
N ASP A 103 9.69 -15.13 5.14
CA ASP A 103 9.91 -15.00 3.71
C ASP A 103 11.34 -14.47 3.52
N ASN A 104 12.18 -15.23 2.82
CA ASN A 104 13.64 -15.05 2.79
C ASN A 104 14.09 -13.92 1.84
N GLY A 105 13.15 -13.14 1.30
CA GLY A 105 13.41 -12.06 0.35
C GLY A 105 13.36 -10.65 0.95
N VAL A 106 13.97 -9.69 0.24
CA VAL A 106 13.88 -8.25 0.55
C VAL A 106 12.49 -7.67 0.20
N LEU A 107 11.76 -8.29 -0.74
CA LEU A 107 10.46 -7.81 -1.25
C LEU A 107 9.31 -8.66 -0.72
N ALA A 108 8.24 -8.03 -0.22
CA ALA A 108 7.05 -8.68 0.35
C ALA A 108 6.28 -9.53 -0.67
N SER A 109 5.90 -10.76 -0.34
CA SER A 109 4.97 -11.52 -1.19
C SER A 109 3.53 -10.99 -1.12
N HIS A 110 3.17 -10.26 -0.05
CA HIS A 110 1.82 -9.73 0.16
C HIS A 110 1.81 -8.40 0.95
N PRO A 111 0.91 -7.45 0.64
CA PRO A 111 0.79 -6.19 1.37
C PRO A 111 0.48 -6.31 2.87
N ARG A 112 0.06 -7.50 3.35
CA ARG A 112 -0.28 -7.74 4.76
C ARG A 112 0.91 -7.51 5.68
N PHE A 113 2.12 -7.69 5.15
CA PHE A 113 3.37 -7.43 5.86
C PHE A 113 3.60 -5.93 6.15
N PHE A 114 2.89 -5.04 5.45
CA PHE A 114 2.92 -3.60 5.66
C PHE A 114 1.76 -3.08 6.51
N LYS A 115 0.89 -3.96 7.05
CA LYS A 115 -0.31 -3.54 7.80
C LYS A 115 -0.01 -2.52 8.91
N ASN A 116 1.14 -2.62 9.57
CA ASN A 116 1.54 -1.73 10.65
C ASN A 116 2.48 -0.59 10.19
N CYS A 117 2.54 -0.30 8.88
CA CYS A 117 3.36 0.78 8.32
C CYS A 117 2.60 2.09 8.10
N SER A 118 1.37 2.24 8.59
CA SER A 118 0.60 3.50 8.47
C SER A 118 1.38 4.70 9.01
N ASP A 119 2.13 4.47 10.10
CA ASP A 119 2.85 5.51 10.82
C ASP A 119 4.33 5.60 10.40
N PHE A 120 4.73 4.82 9.39
CA PHE A 120 6.11 4.82 8.91
C PHE A 120 6.39 6.12 8.15
N LYS A 121 7.05 7.06 8.84
CA LYS A 121 7.51 8.33 8.27
C LYS A 121 8.97 8.20 7.84
N SER A 122 9.24 8.67 6.62
CA SER A 122 10.59 8.92 6.10
C SER A 122 11.21 10.15 6.78
#